data_AF-C5DDI1-F1
#
_entry.id   AF-C5DDI1-F1
#
_cell.length_a   1.000
_cell.length_b   1.000
_cell.length_c   1.000
_cell.angle_alpha   90.00
_cell.angle_beta   90.00
_cell.angle_gamma   90.00
#
_symmetry.space_group_name_H-M   'P 1'
#
loop_
_entity.id
_entity.type
_entity.pdbx_description
1 polymer ?
#
loop_
_entity_poly.entity_id
_entity_poly.type
_entity_poly.pdbx_seq_one_letter_code
_entity_poly.pdbx_strand_id
1 'polypeptide(L)'
;MGSTPSKPITQHTADVPPSLRFCRERHMVLASVFYKTRSLMCFPTQHSFEKFLSNSRKIRAEDDGMGVPSLVLEDPYLLSRVFKGDGVRYRIYKYVLCSASDPLPHPSCSVVSQADDRIIYKMPFCEVYKAVHGGLQPGYRLVFYTPDGSLNVDLIKHRTSFDMDSQLGEWNVKWVRKARSLLLPDKFELLVVGSVAPPPPTTAGAPGAHRSAAYAATRASGAAVWARYKDTDTAFLPKITRKLASLNVGEIEIESNAASYGLDEIPWYTQVIACMSLVICTLQQDRKEKRRRNNSM
;
A
#
# COMPACT_ATOMS: atom_id res chain seq x y z
N MET A 1 -26.35 -0.79 18.11
CA MET A 1 -27.21 -0.49 16.94
C MET A 1 -26.47 0.46 16.02
N GLY A 2 -26.10 0.00 14.83
CA GLY A 2 -25.28 0.73 13.86
C GLY A 2 -25.13 -0.06 12.57
N SER A 3 -26.25 -0.61 12.08
CA SER A 3 -26.35 -1.25 10.77
C SER A 3 -26.48 -0.16 9.72
N THR A 4 -25.37 0.33 9.18
CA THR A 4 -25.39 0.98 7.86
C THR A 4 -24.65 0.05 6.92
N PRO A 5 -25.36 -0.74 6.09
CA PRO A 5 -24.69 -1.45 5.00
C PRO A 5 -23.96 -0.39 4.16
N SER A 6 -22.68 -0.64 3.88
CA SER A 6 -21.86 0.19 3.01
C SER A 6 -22.63 0.38 1.70
N LYS A 7 -23.14 1.60 1.46
CA LYS A 7 -23.85 1.90 0.21
C LYS A 7 -22.85 1.73 -0.94
N PRO A 8 -23.13 0.89 -1.95
CA PRO A 8 -22.29 0.84 -3.13
C PRO A 8 -22.33 2.21 -3.80
N ILE A 9 -21.16 2.82 -4.03
CA ILE A 9 -21.04 4.03 -4.83
C ILE A 9 -21.05 3.57 -6.28
N THR A 10 -22.23 3.43 -6.87
CA THR A 10 -22.36 3.17 -8.31
C THR A 10 -22.09 4.46 -9.07
N GLN A 11 -20.82 4.73 -9.39
CA GLN A 11 -20.48 5.65 -10.48
C GLN A 11 -20.56 4.87 -11.80
N HIS A 12 -21.78 4.63 -12.28
CA HIS A 12 -21.99 4.20 -13.66
C HIS A 12 -21.87 5.42 -14.58
N THR A 13 -20.64 5.80 -14.90
CA THR A 13 -20.38 6.54 -16.13
C THR A 13 -20.09 5.50 -17.21
N ALA A 14 -20.84 5.53 -18.32
CA ALA A 14 -20.77 4.54 -19.40
C ALA A 14 -19.35 4.37 -19.99
N ASP A 15 -18.47 5.36 -19.79
CA ASP A 15 -17.11 5.43 -20.32
C ASP A 15 -16.03 4.75 -19.45
N VAL A 16 -16.38 4.18 -18.28
CA VAL A 16 -15.39 3.51 -17.41
C VAL A 16 -15.39 2.00 -17.67
N PRO A 17 -14.21 1.39 -17.98
CA PRO A 17 -14.05 -0.06 -18.16
C PRO A 17 -14.62 -0.84 -16.97
N PRO A 18 -15.24 -2.03 -17.16
CA PRO A 18 -15.79 -2.83 -16.06
C PRO A 18 -14.79 -3.11 -14.93
N SER A 19 -13.52 -3.32 -15.28
CA SER A 19 -12.39 -3.51 -14.36
C SER A 19 -12.03 -2.27 -13.53
N LEU A 20 -12.68 -1.13 -13.76
CA LEU A 20 -12.53 0.11 -13.00
C LEU A 20 -13.88 0.64 -12.45
N ARG A 21 -14.95 -0.15 -12.58
CA ARG A 21 -16.24 0.15 -11.96
C ARG A 21 -16.22 -0.30 -10.51
N PHE A 22 -15.57 0.50 -9.68
CA PHE A 22 -15.51 0.24 -8.24
C PHE A 22 -16.92 0.30 -7.65
N CYS A 23 -17.37 -0.80 -7.03
CA CYS A 23 -18.65 -0.85 -6.33
C CYS A 23 -18.48 -0.65 -4.82
N ARG A 24 -17.25 -0.80 -4.31
CA ARG A 24 -16.90 -0.74 -2.90
C ARG A 24 -15.61 0.05 -2.69
N GLU A 25 -15.46 0.64 -1.51
CA GLU A 25 -14.22 1.25 -1.04
C GLU A 25 -13.78 0.54 0.25
N ARG A 26 -12.56 -0.03 0.25
CA ARG A 26 -11.94 -0.58 1.47
C ARG A 26 -11.13 0.49 2.18
N HIS A 27 -11.44 0.74 3.45
CA HIS A 27 -10.80 1.74 4.28
C HIS A 27 -9.72 1.13 5.18
N MET A 28 -8.50 1.07 4.68
CA MET A 28 -7.34 0.53 5.37
C MET A 28 -6.63 1.57 6.25
N VAL A 29 -5.93 1.10 7.29
CA VAL A 29 -5.19 1.96 8.23
C VAL A 29 -3.71 1.61 8.19
N LEU A 30 -2.87 2.60 7.92
CA LEU A 30 -1.42 2.49 8.06
C LEU A 30 -1.00 3.01 9.42
N ALA A 31 -0.33 2.18 10.22
CA ALA A 31 0.08 2.51 11.57
C ALA A 31 1.52 2.10 11.85
N SER A 32 2.25 2.94 12.59
CA SER A 32 3.53 2.58 13.17
C SER A 32 3.29 1.89 14.51
N VAL A 33 3.94 0.76 14.72
CA VAL A 33 3.97 0.07 16.01
C VAL A 33 5.41 -0.04 16.48
N PHE A 34 5.64 0.34 17.74
CA PHE A 34 6.94 0.36 18.39
C PHE A 34 6.93 -0.67 19.52
N TYR A 35 7.56 -1.82 19.29
CA TYR A 35 7.86 -2.80 20.34
C TYR A 35 9.38 -2.78 20.59
N LYS A 36 10.13 -3.68 19.94
CA LYS A 36 11.59 -3.70 19.95
C LYS A 36 12.18 -2.91 18.79
N THR A 37 11.51 -2.96 17.64
CA THR A 37 11.81 -2.17 16.44
C THR A 37 10.55 -1.48 15.94
N ARG A 38 10.73 -0.40 15.19
CA ARG A 38 9.64 0.29 14.51
C ARG A 38 9.20 -0.56 13.32
N SER A 39 7.97 -1.05 13.35
CA SER A 39 7.32 -1.70 12.21
C SER A 39 6.19 -0.82 11.69
N LEU A 40 5.94 -0.90 10.38
CA LEU A 40 4.81 -0.24 9.75
C LEU A 40 3.79 -1.31 9.35
N MET A 41 2.57 -1.22 9.89
CA MET A 41 1.51 -2.19 9.68
C MET A 41 0.37 -1.58 8.86
N CYS A 42 -0.27 -2.39 8.02
CA CYS A 42 -1.47 -2.06 7.28
C CYS A 42 -2.63 -2.93 7.77
N PHE A 43 -3.62 -2.31 8.42
CA PHE A 43 -4.83 -2.98 8.85
C PHE A 43 -5.89 -2.93 7.75
N PRO A 44 -6.62 -4.04 7.51
CA PRO A 44 -7.60 -4.13 6.43
C PRO A 44 -8.77 -3.17 6.60
N THR A 45 -9.09 -2.81 7.85
CA THR A 45 -10.18 -1.91 8.21
C THR A 45 -9.82 -1.04 9.42
N GLN A 46 -10.53 0.09 9.58
CA GLN A 46 -10.47 0.89 10.81
C GLN A 46 -10.89 0.07 12.05
N HIS A 47 -11.91 -0.78 11.92
CA HIS A 47 -12.37 -1.63 13.01
C HIS A 47 -11.31 -2.66 13.45
N SER A 48 -10.58 -3.25 12.50
CA SER A 48 -9.44 -4.13 12.82
C SER A 48 -8.34 -3.37 13.57
N PHE A 49 -8.01 -2.15 13.16
CA PHE A 49 -7.04 -1.33 13.90
C PHE A 49 -7.49 -0.99 15.33
N GLU A 50 -8.75 -0.66 15.54
CA GLU A 50 -9.30 -0.38 16.88
C GLU A 50 -9.27 -1.62 17.77
N LYS A 51 -9.63 -2.79 17.23
CA LYS A 51 -9.56 -4.06 17.95
C LYS A 51 -8.14 -4.44 18.34
N PHE A 52 -7.17 -4.18 17.46
CA PHE A 52 -5.75 -4.33 17.80
C PHE A 52 -5.36 -3.48 19.01
N LEU A 53 -5.83 -2.22 19.07
CA LEU A 53 -5.56 -1.33 20.21
C LEU A 53 -6.24 -1.81 21.50
N SER A 54 -7.51 -2.26 21.43
CA SER A 54 -8.24 -2.77 22.60
C SER A 54 -7.65 -4.08 23.13
N ASN A 55 -7.13 -4.94 22.25
CA ASN A 55 -6.50 -6.21 22.60
C ASN A 55 -5.06 -6.06 23.09
N SER A 56 -4.71 -4.89 23.64
CA SER A 56 -3.37 -4.59 24.14
C SER A 56 -2.27 -4.82 23.09
N ARG A 57 -2.58 -4.62 21.81
CA ARG A 57 -1.65 -4.76 20.66
C ARG A 57 -1.11 -6.18 20.46
N LYS A 58 -1.84 -7.19 20.96
CA LYS A 58 -1.52 -8.61 20.74
C LYS A 58 -2.30 -9.14 19.54
N ILE A 59 -1.61 -9.86 18.66
CA ILE A 59 -2.22 -10.62 17.57
C ILE A 59 -2.82 -11.89 18.16
N ARG A 60 -4.08 -12.18 17.83
CA ARG A 60 -4.82 -13.37 18.27
C ARG A 60 -5.51 -14.03 17.08
N ALA A 61 -5.50 -15.35 17.03
CA ALA A 61 -6.18 -16.15 16.02
C ALA A 61 -7.69 -16.30 16.31
N GLU A 62 -8.37 -15.18 16.54
CA GLU A 62 -9.79 -15.11 16.89
C GLU A 62 -10.55 -14.27 15.85
N ASP A 63 -11.89 -14.41 15.80
CA ASP A 63 -12.81 -13.52 15.10
C ASP A 63 -12.38 -13.17 13.65
N ASP A 64 -12.16 -14.18 12.82
CA ASP A 64 -11.80 -14.06 11.39
C ASP A 64 -10.59 -13.13 11.11
N GLY A 65 -9.65 -13.08 12.06
CA GLY A 65 -8.44 -12.25 11.93
C GLY A 65 -8.69 -10.77 12.21
N MET A 66 -9.79 -10.43 12.87
CA MET A 66 -10.06 -9.08 13.35
C MET A 66 -9.03 -8.66 14.41
N GLY A 67 -8.42 -7.48 14.25
CA GLY A 67 -7.31 -7.05 15.11
C GLY A 67 -5.93 -7.41 14.57
N VAL A 68 -5.87 -8.15 13.46
CA VAL A 68 -4.63 -8.55 12.81
C VAL A 68 -4.36 -7.61 11.62
N PRO A 69 -3.13 -7.09 11.47
CA PRO A 69 -2.77 -6.35 10.27
C PRO A 69 -2.74 -7.30 9.06
N SER A 70 -3.18 -6.83 7.91
CA SER A 70 -3.07 -7.58 6.64
C SER A 70 -1.62 -7.66 6.15
N LEU A 71 -0.86 -6.58 6.32
CA LEU A 71 0.53 -6.46 5.88
C LEU A 71 1.40 -5.81 6.97
N VAL A 72 2.67 -6.21 7.04
CA VAL A 72 3.68 -5.52 7.83
C VAL A 72 4.94 -5.29 7.01
N LEU A 73 5.43 -4.05 7.01
CA LEU A 73 6.69 -3.64 6.42
C LEU A 73 7.77 -3.56 7.51
N GLU A 74 8.87 -4.24 7.25
CA GLU A 74 10.07 -4.28 8.08
C GLU A 74 11.25 -3.72 7.28
N ASP A 75 12.06 -2.86 7.93
CA ASP A 75 13.32 -2.36 7.36
C ASP A 75 14.48 -3.21 7.91
N PRO A 76 15.04 -4.14 7.11
CA PRO A 76 16.13 -5.00 7.56
C PRO A 76 17.36 -4.19 7.99
N TYR A 77 17.59 -3.00 7.43
CA TYR A 77 18.75 -2.17 7.74
C TYR A 77 18.68 -1.50 9.13
N LEU A 78 17.52 -1.49 9.79
CA LEU A 78 17.43 -1.04 11.18
C LEU A 78 18.11 -2.01 12.15
N LEU A 79 18.14 -3.30 11.81
CA LEU A 79 18.76 -4.36 12.62
C LEU A 79 20.16 -4.75 12.12
N SER A 80 20.45 -4.54 10.83
CA SER A 80 21.61 -5.11 10.14
C SER A 80 22.65 -4.10 9.65
N ARG A 81 22.90 -2.99 10.39
CA ARG A 81 24.04 -2.08 10.11
C ARG A 81 25.43 -2.77 10.05
N VAL A 82 25.50 -4.08 10.28
CA VAL A 82 26.72 -4.88 10.45
C VAL A 82 26.98 -5.89 9.29
N PHE A 83 25.99 -6.25 8.46
CA PHE A 83 26.17 -7.27 7.42
C PHE A 83 25.86 -6.76 6.01
N LYS A 84 26.67 -7.18 5.02
CA LYS A 84 26.46 -6.91 3.58
C LYS A 84 25.06 -7.39 3.20
N GLY A 85 24.13 -6.45 3.06
CA GLY A 85 22.74 -6.75 2.72
C GLY A 85 22.61 -7.27 1.29
N ASP A 86 21.64 -8.15 1.09
CA ASP A 86 21.09 -8.65 -0.19
C ASP A 86 20.53 -7.57 -1.14
N GLY A 87 20.68 -6.28 -0.80
CA GLY A 87 20.15 -5.15 -1.57
C GLY A 87 18.66 -4.86 -1.33
N VAL A 88 17.96 -5.65 -0.51
CA VAL A 88 16.54 -5.47 -0.20
C VAL A 88 16.35 -4.27 0.72
N ARG A 89 15.66 -3.23 0.25
CA ARG A 89 15.36 -2.03 1.04
C ARG A 89 14.31 -2.28 2.11
N TYR A 90 13.22 -2.97 1.78
CA TYR A 90 12.16 -3.31 2.72
C TYR A 90 11.64 -4.72 2.46
N ARG A 91 11.21 -5.41 3.51
CA ARG A 91 10.46 -6.66 3.42
C ARG A 91 9.04 -6.43 3.89
N ILE A 92 8.09 -6.79 3.04
CA ILE A 92 6.66 -6.76 3.35
C ILE A 92 6.18 -8.20 3.51
N TYR A 93 5.64 -8.49 4.67
CA TYR A 93 5.02 -9.77 4.98
C TYR A 93 3.51 -9.62 5.01
N LYS A 94 2.82 -10.71 4.65
CA LYS A 94 1.37 -10.83 4.73
C LYS A 94 1.00 -11.74 5.90
N TYR A 95 -0.06 -11.36 6.62
CA TYR A 95 -0.69 -12.26 7.57
C TYR A 95 -1.85 -12.98 6.90
N VAL A 96 -1.96 -14.27 7.14
CA VAL A 96 -3.05 -15.13 6.64
C VAL A 96 -3.61 -15.93 7.79
N LEU A 97 -4.94 -16.07 7.82
CA LEU A 97 -5.64 -16.95 8.72
C LEU A 97 -5.91 -18.27 7.99
N CYS A 98 -5.57 -19.39 8.62
CA CYS A 98 -5.78 -20.72 8.08
C CYS A 98 -6.43 -21.60 9.15
N SER A 99 -7.19 -22.61 8.74
CA SER A 99 -7.51 -23.76 9.59
C SER A 99 -6.23 -24.57 9.86
N ALA A 100 -6.16 -25.31 10.96
CA ALA A 100 -5.04 -26.22 11.22
C ALA A 100 -5.00 -27.38 10.21
N SER A 101 -6.11 -27.64 9.51
CA SER A 101 -6.22 -28.64 8.44
C SER A 101 -5.79 -28.13 7.07
N ASP A 102 -5.66 -26.81 6.88
CA ASP A 102 -5.29 -26.21 5.60
C ASP A 102 -3.81 -26.46 5.27
N PRO A 103 -3.45 -26.58 3.97
CA PRO A 103 -2.05 -26.64 3.58
C PRO A 103 -1.30 -25.36 3.97
N LEU A 104 -0.01 -25.51 4.23
CA LEU A 104 0.82 -24.37 4.61
C LEU A 104 0.82 -23.29 3.50
N PRO A 105 0.52 -22.02 3.83
CA PRO A 105 0.34 -20.98 2.80
C PRO A 105 1.64 -20.62 2.09
N HIS A 106 2.80 -20.83 2.73
CA HIS A 106 4.10 -20.60 2.14
C HIS A 106 5.20 -21.38 2.89
N PRO A 107 6.20 -21.97 2.22
CA PRO A 107 7.27 -22.76 2.87
C PRO A 107 8.04 -21.99 3.95
N SER A 108 8.24 -20.68 3.75
CA SER A 108 8.97 -19.80 4.67
C SER A 108 8.07 -18.98 5.60
N CYS A 109 6.84 -19.41 5.87
CA CYS A 109 5.97 -18.74 6.82
C CYS A 109 6.34 -19.07 8.28
N SER A 110 5.92 -18.21 9.22
CA SER A 110 6.04 -18.46 10.66
C SER A 110 4.70 -18.31 11.36
N VAL A 111 4.48 -19.11 12.41
CA VAL A 111 3.28 -19.01 13.25
C VAL A 111 3.39 -17.78 14.13
N VAL A 112 2.34 -16.95 14.11
CA VAL A 112 2.25 -15.70 14.88
C VAL A 112 1.34 -15.90 16.09
N SER A 113 0.23 -16.60 15.89
CA SER A 113 -0.76 -16.92 16.90
C SER A 113 -1.52 -18.17 16.48
N GLN A 114 -1.95 -18.96 17.45
CA GLN A 114 -2.76 -20.14 17.27
C GLN A 114 -3.81 -20.20 18.38
N ALA A 115 -5.05 -20.48 18.02
CA ALA A 115 -6.17 -20.70 18.93
C ALA A 115 -7.09 -21.76 18.33
N ASP A 116 -7.33 -22.84 19.06
CA ASP A 116 -8.12 -23.99 18.60
C ASP A 116 -7.68 -24.48 17.20
N ASP A 117 -8.60 -24.52 16.24
CA ASP A 117 -8.35 -24.91 14.84
C ASP A 117 -7.89 -23.75 13.95
N ARG A 118 -7.56 -22.58 14.51
CA ARG A 118 -7.21 -21.38 13.73
C ARG A 118 -5.76 -20.97 13.98
N ILE A 119 -5.02 -20.75 12.89
CA ILE A 119 -3.61 -20.37 12.92
C ILE A 119 -3.42 -19.10 12.08
N ILE A 120 -2.74 -18.11 12.66
CA ILE A 120 -2.26 -16.95 11.92
C ILE A 120 -0.80 -17.18 11.54
N TYR A 121 -0.55 -17.22 10.24
CA TYR A 121 0.80 -17.24 9.69
C TYR A 121 1.24 -15.85 9.24
N LYS A 122 2.53 -15.55 9.42
CA LYS A 122 3.23 -14.45 8.75
C LYS A 122 4.07 -15.05 7.63
N MET A 123 3.78 -14.68 6.39
CA MET A 123 4.49 -15.18 5.21
C MET A 123 5.16 -14.04 4.43
N PRO A 124 6.32 -14.29 3.77
CA PRO A 124 6.88 -13.36 2.81
C PRO A 124 5.85 -13.04 1.72
N PHE A 125 5.74 -11.76 1.37
CA PHE A 125 4.76 -11.32 0.36
C PHE A 125 5.39 -10.45 -0.71
N CYS A 126 6.18 -9.46 -0.31
CA CYS A 126 6.86 -8.57 -1.24
C CYS A 126 8.22 -8.12 -0.71
N GLU A 127 9.23 -8.13 -1.57
CA GLU A 127 10.51 -7.46 -1.34
C GLU A 127 10.57 -6.17 -2.13
N VAL A 128 11.10 -5.11 -1.51
CA VAL A 128 11.20 -3.79 -2.12
C VAL A 128 12.66 -3.44 -2.31
N TYR A 129 13.06 -3.16 -3.54
CA TYR A 129 14.40 -2.77 -3.92
C TYR A 129 14.43 -1.31 -4.35
N LYS A 130 15.53 -0.61 -4.08
CA LYS A 130 15.77 0.69 -4.75
C LYS A 130 16.13 0.40 -6.21
N ALA A 131 15.53 1.14 -7.13
CA ALA A 131 15.76 0.98 -8.55
C ALA A 131 16.07 2.32 -9.21
N VAL A 132 16.76 2.25 -10.36
CA VAL A 132 16.98 3.39 -11.25
C VAL A 132 16.43 3.02 -12.62
N HIS A 133 15.53 3.85 -13.14
CA HIS A 133 14.84 3.64 -14.41
C HIS A 133 15.27 4.69 -15.43
N GLY A 134 15.31 4.34 -16.72
CA GLY A 134 15.56 5.29 -17.81
C GLY A 134 16.82 6.15 -17.61
N GLY A 135 17.93 5.52 -17.22
CA GLY A 135 19.24 6.15 -17.04
C GLY A 135 19.49 6.78 -15.67
N LEU A 136 18.51 7.47 -15.06
CA LEU A 136 18.75 8.23 -13.82
C LEU A 136 17.46 8.56 -13.02
N GLN A 137 16.29 7.99 -13.34
CA GLN A 137 15.08 8.23 -12.54
C GLN A 137 15.05 7.30 -11.33
N PRO A 138 15.03 7.83 -10.09
CA PRO A 138 14.98 6.98 -8.91
C PRO A 138 13.58 6.36 -8.78
N GLY A 139 13.51 5.16 -8.23
CA GLY A 139 12.26 4.48 -7.98
C GLY A 139 12.42 3.31 -7.03
N TYR A 140 11.36 2.50 -6.97
CA TYR A 140 11.34 1.26 -6.23
C TYR A 140 10.85 0.14 -7.13
N ARG A 141 11.41 -1.05 -6.97
CA ARG A 141 10.88 -2.27 -7.56
C ARG A 141 10.30 -3.13 -6.46
N LEU A 142 9.02 -3.44 -6.56
CA LEU A 142 8.30 -4.34 -5.66
C LEU A 142 8.25 -5.71 -6.34
N VAL A 143 8.91 -6.70 -5.75
CA VAL A 143 8.93 -8.09 -6.20
C VAL A 143 7.98 -8.87 -5.32
N PHE A 144 6.84 -9.28 -5.87
CA PHE A 144 5.81 -10.04 -5.16
C PHE A 144 5.99 -11.54 -5.36
N TYR A 145 5.83 -12.31 -4.29
CA TYR A 145 5.79 -13.77 -4.36
C TYR A 145 4.35 -14.21 -4.62
N THR A 146 4.14 -14.90 -5.74
CA THR A 146 2.85 -15.44 -6.17
C THR A 146 2.97 -16.95 -6.38
N PRO A 147 1.86 -17.71 -6.37
CA PRO A 147 1.89 -19.14 -6.69
C PRO A 147 2.56 -19.45 -8.04
N ASP A 148 2.40 -18.54 -9.03
CA ASP A 148 2.92 -18.68 -10.39
C ASP A 148 4.37 -18.19 -10.56
N GLY A 149 5.02 -17.77 -9.47
CA GLY A 149 6.38 -17.22 -9.49
C GLY A 149 6.45 -15.80 -8.93
N SER A 150 7.29 -14.94 -9.52
CA SER A 150 7.46 -13.56 -9.07
C SER A 150 6.83 -12.55 -10.01
N LEU A 151 6.07 -11.60 -9.45
CA LEU A 151 5.52 -10.46 -10.18
C LEU A 151 6.27 -9.18 -9.77
N ASN A 152 6.72 -8.42 -10.75
CA ASN A 152 7.42 -7.16 -10.52
C ASN A 152 6.50 -5.97 -10.78
N VAL A 153 6.43 -5.04 -9.83
CA VAL A 153 5.77 -3.75 -9.99
C VAL A 153 6.78 -2.64 -9.74
N ASP A 154 7.04 -1.82 -10.75
CA ASP A 154 7.93 -0.68 -10.65
C ASP A 154 7.15 0.57 -10.19
N LEU A 155 7.67 1.27 -9.19
CA LEU A 155 7.18 2.55 -8.69
C LEU A 155 8.22 3.62 -9.00
N ILE A 156 8.03 4.31 -10.12
CA ILE A 156 9.00 5.25 -10.69
C ILE A 156 8.73 6.65 -10.15
N LYS A 157 9.69 7.24 -9.45
CA LYS A 157 9.53 8.56 -8.84
C LYS A 157 9.96 9.66 -9.81
N HIS A 158 9.10 10.66 -9.97
CA HIS A 158 9.44 11.87 -10.70
C HIS A 158 10.46 12.71 -9.93
N ARG A 159 11.49 13.24 -10.60
CA ARG A 159 12.58 13.96 -9.91
C ARG A 159 12.13 15.27 -9.27
N THR A 160 11.24 15.99 -9.93
CA THR A 160 10.82 17.35 -9.56
C THR A 160 9.46 17.39 -8.86
N SER A 161 8.78 16.25 -8.76
CA SER A 161 7.48 16.13 -8.08
C SER A 161 7.49 14.98 -7.07
N PHE A 162 6.39 14.87 -6.33
CA PHE A 162 6.15 13.72 -5.45
C PHE A 162 5.32 12.65 -6.14
N ASP A 163 5.10 12.81 -7.44
CA ASP A 163 4.29 11.90 -8.20
C ASP A 163 5.11 10.64 -8.52
N MET A 164 4.43 9.51 -8.55
CA MET A 164 5.05 8.23 -8.84
C MET A 164 4.20 7.47 -9.85
N ASP A 165 4.82 7.05 -10.94
CA ASP A 165 4.17 6.26 -11.99
C ASP A 165 4.37 4.76 -11.70
N SER A 166 3.39 3.95 -12.09
CA SER A 166 3.45 2.49 -12.00
C SER A 166 2.54 1.85 -13.03
N GLN A 167 2.61 0.53 -13.14
CA GLN A 167 1.75 -0.27 -13.99
C GLN A 167 1.17 -1.43 -13.16
N LEU A 168 -0.16 -1.55 -13.15
CA LEU A 168 -0.91 -2.59 -12.46
C LEU A 168 -1.69 -3.40 -13.49
N GLY A 169 -1.14 -4.56 -13.88
CA GLY A 169 -1.65 -5.33 -15.01
C GLY A 169 -1.58 -4.50 -16.31
N GLU A 170 -2.71 -4.31 -16.95
CA GLU A 170 -2.84 -3.48 -18.17
C GLU A 170 -2.95 -1.97 -17.89
N TRP A 171 -3.10 -1.57 -16.61
CA TRP A 171 -3.39 -0.19 -16.24
C TRP A 171 -2.13 0.59 -15.92
N ASN A 172 -1.91 1.68 -16.65
CA ASN A 172 -0.96 2.70 -16.22
C ASN A 172 -1.58 3.50 -15.09
N VAL A 173 -0.89 3.59 -13.96
CA VAL A 173 -1.38 4.29 -12.78
C VAL A 173 -0.38 5.31 -12.28
N LYS A 174 -0.88 6.36 -11.65
CA LYS A 174 -0.04 7.44 -11.13
C LYS A 174 -0.52 7.90 -9.77
N TRP A 175 0.36 7.80 -8.78
CA TRP A 175 0.18 8.49 -7.51
C TRP A 175 0.45 9.99 -7.72
N VAL A 176 -0.57 10.82 -7.56
CA VAL A 176 -0.49 12.28 -7.66
C VAL A 176 -0.69 12.92 -6.30
N ARG A 177 0.22 13.80 -5.91
CA ARG A 177 0.04 14.60 -4.69
C ARG A 177 -0.96 15.73 -4.92
N LYS A 178 -2.05 15.77 -4.15
CA LYS A 178 -3.10 16.82 -4.24
C LYS A 178 -2.85 18.00 -3.32
N ALA A 179 -2.34 17.78 -2.11
CA ALA A 179 -2.06 18.85 -1.15
C ALA A 179 -0.60 19.30 -1.20
N ARG A 180 -0.37 20.57 -1.56
CA ARG A 180 0.94 21.25 -1.51
C ARG A 180 1.11 22.17 -0.29
N SER A 181 0.10 22.28 0.57
CA SER A 181 0.14 23.16 1.74
C SER A 181 1.10 22.63 2.80
N LEU A 182 1.88 23.54 3.40
CA LEU A 182 2.81 23.23 4.49
C LEU A 182 2.10 22.92 5.81
N LEU A 183 0.82 23.28 5.93
CA LEU A 183 0.03 23.18 7.16
C LEU A 183 -1.02 22.07 7.11
N LEU A 184 -1.16 21.37 5.98
CA LEU A 184 -2.17 20.32 5.81
C LEU A 184 -1.51 18.97 5.61
N PRO A 185 -2.11 17.88 6.13
CA PRO A 185 -1.62 16.53 5.88
C PRO A 185 -1.57 16.21 4.39
N ASP A 186 -0.53 15.49 4.00
CA ASP A 186 -0.32 15.11 2.61
C ASP A 186 -1.40 14.14 2.13
N LYS A 187 -1.93 14.44 0.95
CA LYS A 187 -2.95 13.64 0.25
C LYS A 187 -2.40 13.20 -1.09
N PHE A 188 -2.50 11.92 -1.37
CA PHE A 188 -2.17 11.32 -2.66
C PHE A 188 -3.39 10.59 -3.21
N GLU A 189 -3.56 10.66 -4.52
CA GLU A 189 -4.56 9.87 -5.25
C GLU A 189 -3.86 9.02 -6.29
N LEU A 190 -4.23 7.74 -6.37
CA LEU A 190 -3.82 6.85 -7.44
C LEU A 190 -4.81 7.00 -8.58
N LEU A 191 -4.38 7.66 -9.64
CA LEU A 191 -5.18 7.89 -10.83
C LEU A 191 -4.86 6.80 -11.85
N VAL A 192 -5.89 6.27 -12.50
CA VAL A 192 -5.70 5.48 -13.72
C VAL A 192 -5.48 6.43 -14.88
N VAL A 193 -4.28 6.39 -15.44
CA VAL A 193 -3.92 7.14 -16.64
C VAL A 193 -4.34 6.28 -17.80
N GLY A 194 -5.23 6.78 -18.66
CA GLY A 194 -5.76 6.02 -19.81
C GLY A 194 -4.65 5.30 -20.58
N SER A 195 -4.99 4.14 -21.17
CA SER A 195 -4.10 3.30 -21.95
C SER A 195 -3.43 4.11 -23.06
N VAL A 196 -2.27 4.69 -22.76
CA VAL A 196 -1.31 5.07 -23.78
C VAL A 196 -0.49 3.82 -23.98
N ALA A 197 -0.63 3.20 -25.16
CA ALA A 197 0.27 2.15 -25.61
C ALA A 197 1.71 2.53 -25.24
N PRO A 198 2.56 1.59 -24.77
CA PRO A 198 3.95 1.91 -24.50
C PRO A 198 4.52 2.51 -25.79
N PRO A 199 5.19 3.68 -25.73
CA PRO A 199 5.80 4.21 -26.94
C PRO A 199 6.78 3.15 -27.45
N PRO A 200 6.83 2.90 -28.77
CA PRO A 200 7.84 2.02 -29.33
C PRO A 200 9.23 2.52 -28.89
N PRO A 201 10.25 1.65 -28.81
CA PRO A 201 11.59 2.04 -28.45
C PRO A 201 12.20 2.89 -29.58
N THR A 202 11.80 4.15 -29.70
CA THR A 202 12.40 5.10 -30.64
C THR A 202 13.65 5.72 -30.01
N THR A 203 14.78 5.20 -30.48
CA THR A 203 15.99 5.94 -30.87
C THR A 203 15.96 7.44 -30.57
N ALA A 204 16.87 7.86 -29.69
CA ALA A 204 17.51 9.17 -29.60
C ALA A 204 16.74 10.36 -30.24
N GLY A 205 15.90 11.04 -29.46
CA GLY A 205 15.33 12.33 -29.85
C GLY A 205 14.25 12.85 -28.90
N ALA A 206 14.63 13.79 -28.02
CA ALA A 206 13.78 14.66 -27.20
C ALA A 206 12.56 14.04 -26.44
N PRO A 207 12.73 13.56 -25.18
CA PRO A 207 11.69 12.83 -24.44
C PRO A 207 10.72 13.71 -23.59
N GLY A 208 10.73 15.04 -23.75
CA GLY A 208 10.13 15.96 -22.77
C GLY A 208 8.70 16.47 -23.06
N ALA A 209 8.33 16.63 -24.33
CA ALA A 209 7.16 17.42 -24.71
C ALA A 209 5.87 16.60 -24.92
N HIS A 210 5.94 15.41 -25.51
CA HIS A 210 4.76 14.59 -25.77
C HIS A 210 4.18 13.93 -24.51
N ARG A 211 5.05 13.55 -23.58
CA ARG A 211 4.62 13.02 -22.27
C ARG A 211 3.90 14.11 -21.47
N SER A 212 4.45 15.31 -21.36
CA SER A 212 3.88 16.39 -20.54
C SER A 212 2.50 16.86 -21.00
N ALA A 213 2.22 16.85 -22.31
CA ALA A 213 0.90 17.18 -22.86
C ALA A 213 -0.18 16.13 -22.49
N ALA A 214 0.13 14.84 -22.63
CA ALA A 214 -0.77 13.75 -22.20
C ALA A 214 -1.00 13.77 -20.68
N TYR A 215 0.02 14.10 -19.88
CA TYR A 215 -0.06 14.22 -18.43
C TYR A 215 -0.82 15.48 -17.94
N ALA A 216 -0.76 16.59 -18.68
CA ALA A 216 -1.56 17.78 -18.40
C ALA A 216 -3.04 17.52 -18.71
N ALA A 217 -3.33 16.79 -19.79
CA ALA A 217 -4.68 16.35 -20.15
C ALA A 217 -5.29 15.39 -19.11
N THR A 218 -4.52 14.48 -18.48
CA THR A 218 -5.04 13.56 -17.45
C THR A 218 -5.54 14.27 -16.18
N ARG A 219 -5.01 15.47 -15.90
CA ARG A 219 -5.45 16.30 -14.76
C ARG A 219 -6.71 17.11 -15.10
N ALA A 220 -7.00 17.28 -16.38
CA ALA A 220 -8.16 17.98 -16.93
C ALA A 220 -9.32 17.02 -17.34
N SER A 221 -9.02 15.76 -17.68
CA SER A 221 -10.00 14.72 -17.98
C SER A 221 -10.37 13.95 -16.71
N GLY A 222 -11.62 13.51 -16.55
CA GLY A 222 -12.14 12.73 -15.42
C GLY A 222 -11.51 11.33 -15.24
N ALA A 223 -10.20 11.27 -15.01
CA ALA A 223 -9.46 10.05 -14.74
C ALA A 223 -10.00 9.35 -13.49
N ALA A 224 -10.20 8.04 -13.59
CA ALA A 224 -10.70 7.24 -12.47
C ALA A 224 -9.70 7.24 -11.31
N VAL A 225 -10.20 7.50 -10.10
CA VAL A 225 -9.41 7.44 -8.87
C VAL A 225 -9.54 6.03 -8.30
N TRP A 226 -8.46 5.25 -8.34
CA TRP A 226 -8.45 3.88 -7.80
C TRP A 226 -8.19 3.86 -6.30
N ALA A 227 -7.33 4.74 -5.80
CA ALA A 227 -7.02 4.77 -4.37
C ALA A 227 -6.74 6.18 -3.87
N ARG A 228 -6.97 6.40 -2.57
CA ARG A 228 -6.69 7.66 -1.87
C ARG A 228 -5.88 7.39 -0.62
N TYR A 229 -4.69 7.95 -0.57
CA TYR A 229 -3.87 7.98 0.63
C TYR A 229 -4.00 9.35 1.30
N LYS A 230 -4.23 9.36 2.61
CA LYS A 230 -4.27 10.58 3.42
C LYS A 230 -3.44 10.38 4.67
N ASP A 231 -2.40 11.19 4.79
CA ASP A 231 -1.59 11.28 5.99
C ASP A 231 -2.44 11.77 7.19
N THR A 232 -2.10 11.32 8.39
CA THR A 232 -2.75 11.80 9.61
C THR A 232 -1.85 12.81 10.32
N ASP A 233 -2.42 13.98 10.58
CA ASP A 233 -1.71 15.10 11.20
C ASP A 233 -1.76 15.03 12.73
N THR A 234 -1.51 13.84 13.28
CA THR A 234 -1.51 13.69 14.73
C THR A 234 -0.17 14.18 15.29
N ALA A 235 -0.21 15.15 16.20
CA ALA A 235 0.97 15.64 16.90
C ALA A 235 1.75 14.47 17.54
N PHE A 236 3.08 14.56 17.49
CA PHE A 236 4.03 13.52 17.85
C PHE A 236 4.18 13.44 19.37
N LEU A 237 3.19 12.86 20.04
CA LEU A 237 3.43 12.30 21.37
C LEU A 237 3.92 10.86 21.19
N PRO A 238 4.93 10.41 21.96
CA PRO A 238 5.46 9.06 21.86
C PRO A 238 4.37 8.07 22.28
N LYS A 239 3.68 7.48 21.31
CA LYS A 239 2.74 6.38 21.51
C LYS A 239 3.37 5.10 20.96
N ILE A 240 3.24 4.02 21.72
CA ILE A 240 3.61 2.64 21.33
C ILE A 240 2.98 2.27 19.97
N THR A 241 1.79 2.80 19.69
CA THR A 241 1.12 2.64 18.40
C THR A 241 0.59 3.98 17.93
N ARG A 242 0.85 4.32 16.67
CA ARG A 242 0.39 5.57 16.05
C ARG A 242 -0.16 5.30 14.66
N LYS A 243 -1.42 5.69 14.42
CA LYS A 243 -1.97 5.81 13.07
C LYS A 243 -1.17 6.87 12.32
N LEU A 244 -0.67 6.51 11.14
CA LEU A 244 0.12 7.38 10.27
C LEU A 244 -0.67 7.85 9.07
N ALA A 245 -1.50 6.99 8.48
CA ALA A 245 -2.32 7.35 7.33
C ALA A 245 -3.57 6.49 7.25
N SER A 246 -4.54 6.95 6.47
CA SER A 246 -5.63 6.14 5.93
C SER A 246 -5.39 5.90 4.44
N LEU A 247 -5.66 4.68 3.99
CA LEU A 247 -5.66 4.31 2.59
C LEU A 247 -7.07 3.81 2.24
N ASN A 248 -7.68 4.45 1.27
CA ASN A 248 -8.92 3.96 0.71
C ASN A 248 -8.67 3.38 -0.68
N VAL A 249 -9.18 2.19 -0.97
CA VAL A 249 -8.99 1.52 -2.27
C VAL A 249 -10.35 1.14 -2.83
N GLY A 250 -10.59 1.47 -4.10
CA GLY A 250 -11.76 1.00 -4.86
C GLY A 250 -11.64 -0.48 -5.20
N GLU A 251 -12.65 -1.27 -4.84
CA GLU A 251 -12.77 -2.71 -5.10
C GLU A 251 -13.98 -2.99 -5.99
N ILE A 252 -13.90 -4.08 -6.76
CA ILE A 252 -14.96 -4.57 -7.64
C ILE A 252 -15.68 -5.71 -6.93
N GLU A 253 -16.99 -5.85 -7.16
CA GLU A 253 -17.88 -6.77 -6.43
C GLU A 253 -17.43 -8.22 -6.52
N ILE A 254 -16.96 -8.63 -7.71
CA ILE A 254 -16.52 -9.99 -8.00
C ILE A 254 -15.34 -10.41 -7.10
N GLU A 255 -14.54 -9.45 -6.63
CA GLU A 255 -13.30 -9.73 -5.90
C GLU A 255 -13.44 -9.58 -4.39
N SER A 256 -14.60 -9.16 -3.85
CA SER A 256 -14.73 -8.87 -2.42
C SER A 256 -16.10 -9.20 -1.81
N ASN A 257 -16.11 -9.96 -0.71
CA ASN A 257 -17.28 -10.10 0.15
C ASN A 257 -17.42 -8.91 1.10
N ALA A 258 -18.58 -8.26 1.08
CA ALA A 258 -18.93 -7.12 1.91
C ALA A 258 -18.82 -7.39 3.42
N ALA A 259 -18.99 -8.65 3.84
CA ALA A 259 -18.92 -9.07 5.24
C ALA A 259 -17.49 -9.32 5.74
N SER A 260 -16.49 -9.39 4.85
CA SER A 260 -15.10 -9.58 5.29
C SER A 260 -14.49 -8.27 5.79
N TYR A 261 -14.33 -8.17 7.12
CA TYR A 261 -13.66 -7.06 7.81
C TYR A 261 -12.24 -7.41 8.30
N GLY A 262 -11.90 -8.70 8.27
CA GLY A 262 -10.67 -9.29 8.80
C GLY A 262 -9.60 -9.54 7.72
N LEU A 263 -8.92 -10.69 7.77
CA LEU A 263 -7.83 -11.03 6.86
C LEU A 263 -8.30 -11.65 5.53
N ASP A 264 -9.57 -12.03 5.44
CA ASP A 264 -10.10 -12.81 4.33
C ASP A 264 -10.46 -11.92 3.14
N GLU A 265 -10.36 -12.49 1.94
CA GLU A 265 -10.86 -11.89 0.69
C GLU A 265 -10.43 -10.44 0.43
N ILE A 266 -9.15 -10.13 0.68
CA ILE A 266 -8.57 -8.86 0.25
C ILE A 266 -8.12 -9.03 -1.22
N PRO A 267 -8.67 -8.28 -2.18
CA PRO A 267 -8.31 -8.38 -3.59
C PRO A 267 -6.80 -8.21 -3.83
N TRP A 268 -6.29 -8.85 -4.88
CA TRP A 268 -4.87 -8.78 -5.23
C TRP A 268 -4.39 -7.34 -5.41
N TYR A 269 -5.08 -6.54 -6.22
CA TYR A 269 -4.69 -5.15 -6.46
C TYR A 269 -4.81 -4.28 -5.20
N THR A 270 -5.76 -4.56 -4.29
CA THR A 270 -5.80 -3.91 -2.98
C THR A 270 -4.52 -4.17 -2.20
N GLN A 271 -4.03 -5.42 -2.18
CA GLN A 271 -2.78 -5.77 -1.50
C GLN A 271 -1.56 -5.09 -2.16
N VAL A 272 -1.48 -5.07 -3.50
CA VAL A 272 -0.40 -4.39 -4.24
C VAL A 272 -0.40 -2.88 -3.96
N ILE A 273 -1.56 -2.23 -4.03
CA ILE A 273 -1.74 -0.80 -3.73
C ILE A 273 -1.39 -0.50 -2.27
N ALA A 274 -1.72 -1.40 -1.34
CA ALA A 274 -1.33 -1.28 0.07
C ALA A 274 0.19 -1.39 0.24
N CYS A 275 0.88 -2.29 -0.46
CA CYS A 275 2.35 -2.36 -0.50
C CYS A 275 2.98 -1.07 -1.03
N MET A 276 2.48 -0.53 -2.15
CA MET A 276 2.93 0.77 -2.66
C MET A 276 2.73 1.87 -1.61
N SER A 277 1.57 1.89 -0.95
CA SER A 277 1.22 2.88 0.06
C SER A 277 2.08 2.79 1.33
N LEU A 278 2.52 1.59 1.71
CA LEU A 278 3.51 1.38 2.78
C LEU A 278 4.85 2.04 2.43
N VAL A 279 5.33 1.89 1.19
CA VAL A 279 6.54 2.57 0.69
C VAL A 279 6.34 4.10 0.65
N ILE A 280 5.18 4.59 0.21
CA ILE A 280 4.87 6.02 0.25
C ILE A 280 4.88 6.53 1.69
N CYS A 281 4.33 5.76 2.63
CA CYS A 281 4.28 6.12 4.04
C CYS A 281 5.69 6.22 4.64
N THR A 282 6.59 5.27 4.36
CA THR A 282 7.99 5.34 4.83
C THR A 282 8.70 6.57 4.27
N LEU A 283 8.53 6.88 2.98
CA LEU A 283 9.05 8.11 2.36
C LEU A 283 8.57 9.39 3.05
N GLN A 284 7.30 9.43 3.46
CA GLN A 284 6.76 10.58 4.21
C GLN A 284 7.34 10.68 5.62
N GLN A 285 7.51 9.56 6.32
CA GLN A 285 8.14 9.56 7.64
C GLN A 285 9.59 10.06 7.57
N ASP A 286 10.39 9.54 6.65
CA ASP A 286 11.80 9.95 6.45
C ASP A 286 11.90 11.46 6.16
N ARG A 287 10.97 12.01 5.36
CA ARG A 287 10.89 13.44 5.06
C ARG A 287 10.54 14.26 6.29
N LYS A 288 9.54 13.83 7.08
CA LYS A 288 9.16 14.52 8.33
C LYS A 288 10.30 14.52 9.34
N GLU A 289 11.05 13.42 9.45
CA GLU A 289 12.22 13.31 10.33
C GLU A 289 13.36 14.24 9.88
N LYS A 290 13.70 14.27 8.59
CA LYS A 290 14.73 15.20 8.05
C LYS A 290 14.38 16.67 8.30
N ARG A 291 13.12 17.05 8.07
CA ARG A 291 12.65 18.43 8.34
C ARG A 291 12.82 18.84 9.80
N ARG A 292 12.54 17.92 10.73
CA ARG A 292 12.72 18.19 12.16
C ARG A 292 14.17 18.40 12.53
N ARG A 293 15.07 17.55 12.03
CA ARG A 293 16.52 17.72 12.26
C ARG A 293 17.02 19.08 11.79
N ASN A 294 16.52 19.54 10.64
CA ASN A 294 16.88 20.85 10.10
C ASN A 294 16.27 22.04 10.86
N ASN A 295 15.14 21.85 11.55
CA ASN A 295 14.49 22.90 12.35
C ASN A 295 14.94 22.91 13.83
N SER A 296 15.68 21.87 14.26
CA SER A 296 16.26 21.77 15.60
C SER A 296 17.73 22.18 15.66
N MET A 297 18.31 22.54 14.51
CA MET A 297 19.61 23.20 14.37
C MET A 297 19.36 24.69 14.11
#